data_AF-A0A8D8GGQ9-F1
#
_entry.id   AF-A0A8D8GGQ9-F1
#
_cell.length_a   1.000
_cell.length_b   1.000
_cell.length_c   1.000
_cell.angle_alpha   90.00
_cell.angle_beta   90.00
_cell.angle_gamma   90.00
#
_symmetry.space_group_name_H-M   'P 1'
#
loop_
_entity.id
_entity.type
_entity.pdbx_description
1 polymer ?
#
loop_
_entity_poly.entity_id
_entity_poly.type
_entity_poly.pdbx_seq_one_letter_code
_entity_poly.pdbx_strand_id
1 'polypeptide(L)'
;MLAPGIRVVRGPNWIWQNQDDGEGHVGTLCEIGRSGSTHSPEKTVVVNWDSGHRTNYRVGYQKQYDLIVVDNAQIGVKHPNIICDGCSKPGIAGIRFHCADCSNYDLCATCYGNDIHDLEHTFVRYQTANSVGVRVPPRQGALKIQLKGIFVGARVVRGPDWEWNNQDGGPNKTGRVMEIRGWDNESCRSVANVSWASGSTNVYRLGHKGNVDLRYVQPAVGGYYYKDHMPVLGQPEEQQPVSPPVRSHFNVGDRVQVAIPEERLMVLQQGHGGWNPRMGEYLTKIGIVHRITDKGDIRVQYE
;
A
#
# COMPACT_ATOMS: atom_id res chain seq x y z
N MET A 1 7.40 6.79 -5.23
CA MET A 1 7.06 6.37 -6.61
C MET A 1 5.81 7.12 -7.05
N LEU A 2 5.79 7.69 -8.26
CA LEU A 2 4.64 8.41 -8.81
C LEU A 2 4.20 7.71 -10.09
N ALA A 3 3.02 7.11 -10.11
CA ALA A 3 2.51 6.34 -11.25
C ALA A 3 0.97 6.34 -11.29
N PRO A 4 0.34 6.38 -12.48
CA PRO A 4 -1.11 6.24 -12.61
C PRO A 4 -1.63 4.92 -12.04
N GLY A 5 -2.70 5.01 -11.26
CA GLY A 5 -3.37 3.90 -10.57
C GLY A 5 -3.27 3.96 -9.05
N ILE A 6 -2.31 4.71 -8.51
CA ILE A 6 -2.16 4.90 -7.06
C ILE A 6 -3.46 5.46 -6.46
N ARG A 7 -3.91 4.88 -5.35
CA ARG A 7 -5.07 5.32 -4.59
C ARG A 7 -4.64 6.35 -3.54
N VAL A 8 -5.35 7.46 -3.49
CA VAL A 8 -4.96 8.63 -2.71
C VAL A 8 -6.14 9.18 -1.91
N VAL A 9 -5.83 9.94 -0.87
CA VAL A 9 -6.78 10.81 -0.15
C VAL A 9 -6.13 12.18 0.07
N ARG A 10 -6.91 13.17 0.54
CA ARG A 10 -6.38 14.50 0.87
C ARG A 10 -5.21 14.43 1.87
N GLY A 11 -4.18 15.21 1.60
CA GLY A 11 -2.92 15.26 2.33
C GLY A 11 -2.74 16.53 3.18
N PRO A 12 -1.51 16.81 3.63
CA PRO A 12 -1.23 17.83 4.64
C PRO A 12 -1.42 19.28 4.15
N ASN A 13 -1.23 19.56 2.85
CA ASN A 13 -1.39 20.92 2.30
C ASN A 13 -2.72 21.14 1.57
N TRP A 14 -3.69 20.24 1.77
CA TRP A 14 -5.01 20.34 1.14
C TRP A 14 -5.73 21.64 1.52
N ILE A 15 -6.13 22.42 0.51
CA ILE A 15 -6.89 23.67 0.66
C ILE A 15 -8.18 23.68 -0.19
N TRP A 16 -8.55 22.53 -0.75
CA TRP A 16 -9.53 22.42 -1.83
C TRP A 16 -10.93 22.05 -1.33
N GLN A 17 -11.29 22.51 -0.12
CA GLN A 17 -12.59 22.26 0.51
C GLN A 17 -12.95 20.76 0.47
N ASN A 18 -14.13 20.40 -0.04
CA ASN A 18 -14.59 19.02 -0.18
C ASN A 18 -14.66 18.59 -1.66
N GLN A 19 -13.69 18.99 -2.49
CA GLN A 19 -13.60 18.50 -3.87
C GLN A 19 -13.40 16.98 -3.98
N ASP A 20 -12.93 16.34 -2.90
CA ASP A 20 -12.80 14.91 -2.72
C ASP A 20 -14.01 14.29 -2.00
N ASP A 21 -15.09 15.05 -1.73
CA ASP A 21 -16.28 14.63 -0.96
C ASP A 21 -16.06 14.47 0.57
N GLY A 22 -14.94 14.96 1.09
CA GLY A 22 -14.65 14.98 2.53
C GLY A 22 -13.49 14.06 2.95
N GLU A 23 -12.98 14.26 4.16
CA GLU A 23 -11.83 13.51 4.66
C GLU A 23 -12.06 11.99 4.67
N GLY A 24 -11.07 11.26 4.16
CA GLY A 24 -11.10 9.80 4.04
C GLY A 24 -11.68 9.28 2.71
N HIS A 25 -12.24 10.15 1.86
CA HIS A 25 -12.69 9.74 0.53
C HIS A 25 -11.52 9.53 -0.43
N VAL A 26 -11.61 8.44 -1.19
CA VAL A 26 -10.51 7.94 -2.02
C VAL A 26 -10.64 8.41 -3.46
N GLY A 27 -9.51 8.70 -4.08
CA GLY A 27 -9.38 8.92 -5.51
C GLY A 27 -8.26 8.08 -6.12
N THR A 28 -8.19 8.10 -7.44
CA THR A 28 -7.16 7.43 -8.24
C THR A 28 -6.33 8.47 -8.97
N LEU A 29 -5.00 8.41 -8.84
CA LEU A 29 -4.12 9.18 -9.72
C LEU A 29 -4.23 8.65 -11.15
N CYS A 30 -4.66 9.48 -12.10
CA CYS A 30 -4.87 9.08 -13.49
C CYS A 30 -3.82 9.67 -14.44
N GLU A 31 -3.26 10.85 -14.11
CA GLU A 31 -2.28 11.53 -14.97
C GLU A 31 -1.20 12.20 -14.13
N ILE A 32 0.04 12.19 -14.63
CA ILE A 32 1.17 12.94 -14.06
C ILE A 32 1.41 14.18 -14.91
N GLY A 33 1.47 15.34 -14.25
CA GLY A 33 1.68 16.60 -14.92
C GLY A 33 3.08 16.73 -15.54
N ARG A 34 3.15 17.48 -16.63
CA ARG A 34 4.34 17.60 -17.50
C ARG A 34 4.60 19.03 -17.92
N SER A 35 5.85 19.32 -18.29
CA SER A 35 6.23 20.63 -18.82
C SER A 35 5.37 21.03 -20.01
N GLY A 36 4.94 22.29 -20.02
CA GLY A 36 4.13 22.86 -21.11
C GLY A 36 2.65 22.45 -21.12
N SER A 37 2.18 21.58 -20.21
CA SER A 37 0.74 21.31 -20.08
C SER A 37 0.03 22.48 -19.40
N THR A 38 -1.02 23.01 -20.04
CA THR A 38 -1.87 24.06 -19.48
C THR A 38 -2.84 23.55 -18.42
N HIS A 39 -3.20 22.27 -18.47
CA HIS A 39 -4.18 21.66 -17.55
C HIS A 39 -3.52 20.87 -16.41
N SER A 40 -2.33 20.33 -16.64
CA SER A 40 -1.60 19.45 -15.71
C SER A 40 -0.10 19.79 -15.72
N PRO A 41 0.31 20.96 -15.16
CA PRO A 41 1.71 21.40 -15.17
C PRO A 41 2.64 20.47 -14.38
N GLU A 42 3.96 20.64 -14.50
CA GLU A 42 4.92 19.90 -13.69
C GLU A 42 4.65 20.00 -12.19
N LYS A 43 4.97 18.91 -11.47
CA LYS A 43 4.74 18.77 -10.02
C LYS A 43 3.27 18.86 -9.61
N THR A 44 2.37 18.56 -10.56
CA THR A 44 0.96 18.32 -10.31
C THR A 44 0.57 16.94 -10.82
N VAL A 45 -0.58 16.44 -10.38
CA VAL A 45 -1.18 15.18 -10.83
C VAL A 45 -2.67 15.39 -11.03
N VAL A 46 -3.31 14.62 -11.90
CA VAL A 46 -4.77 14.57 -12.02
C VAL A 46 -5.29 13.37 -11.24
N VAL A 47 -6.35 13.60 -10.47
CA VAL A 47 -7.04 12.56 -9.68
C VAL A 47 -8.48 12.43 -10.15
N ASN A 48 -8.91 11.20 -10.39
CA ASN A 48 -10.31 10.82 -10.49
C ASN A 48 -10.78 10.40 -9.09
N TRP A 49 -11.53 11.25 -8.39
CA TRP A 49 -12.17 10.89 -7.13
C TRP A 49 -13.26 9.86 -7.38
N ASP A 50 -13.45 8.95 -6.42
CA ASP A 50 -14.46 7.90 -6.51
C ASP A 50 -15.90 8.45 -6.60
N SER A 51 -16.12 9.70 -6.19
CA SER A 51 -17.38 10.44 -6.36
C SER A 51 -17.67 10.83 -7.82
N GLY A 52 -16.64 10.80 -8.67
CA GLY A 52 -16.67 11.17 -10.09
C GLY A 52 -16.05 12.54 -10.39
N HIS A 53 -15.64 13.31 -9.38
CA HIS A 53 -14.94 14.59 -9.61
C HIS A 53 -13.51 14.35 -10.10
N ARG A 54 -13.10 15.05 -11.18
CA ARG A 54 -11.77 14.94 -11.78
C ARG A 54 -11.09 16.30 -11.83
N THR A 55 -9.93 16.43 -11.20
CA THR A 55 -9.14 17.68 -11.25
C THR A 55 -7.68 17.44 -10.88
N ASN A 56 -6.84 18.47 -11.00
CA ASN A 56 -5.42 18.41 -10.68
C ASN A 56 -5.06 18.93 -9.27
N TYR A 57 -4.01 18.37 -8.69
CA TYR A 57 -3.53 18.66 -7.33
C TYR A 57 -2.00 18.75 -7.27
N ARG A 58 -1.48 19.43 -6.26
CA ARG A 58 -0.04 19.68 -6.10
C ARG A 58 0.64 18.49 -5.45
N VAL A 59 1.77 18.07 -6.03
CA VAL A 59 2.67 17.02 -5.50
C VAL A 59 4.11 17.52 -5.52
N GLY A 60 4.30 18.80 -5.14
CA GLY A 60 5.57 19.51 -5.17
C GLY A 60 5.53 20.88 -5.84
N TYR A 61 4.42 21.23 -6.51
CA TYR A 61 4.24 22.59 -7.05
C TYR A 61 4.21 23.60 -5.89
N GLN A 62 5.07 24.62 -5.96
CA GLN A 62 5.33 25.56 -4.86
C GLN A 62 5.68 24.87 -3.52
N LYS A 63 6.29 23.68 -3.56
CA LYS A 63 6.62 22.84 -2.39
C LYS A 63 5.40 22.39 -1.58
N GLN A 64 4.20 22.39 -2.17
CA GLN A 64 2.97 21.93 -1.53
C GLN A 64 2.60 20.52 -1.99
N TYR A 65 2.06 19.74 -1.06
CA TYR A 65 1.66 18.35 -1.26
C TYR A 65 0.24 18.12 -0.76
N ASP A 66 -0.69 18.01 -1.70
CA ASP A 66 -2.12 17.96 -1.43
C ASP A 66 -2.63 16.54 -1.17
N LEU A 67 -1.80 15.50 -1.34
CA LEU A 67 -2.23 14.11 -1.38
C LEU A 67 -1.32 13.19 -0.57
N ILE A 68 -1.91 12.17 0.02
CA ILE A 68 -1.20 11.02 0.62
C ILE A 68 -1.63 9.73 -0.08
N VAL A 69 -0.73 8.75 -0.11
CA VAL A 69 -0.97 7.43 -0.69
C VAL A 69 -1.66 6.53 0.31
N VAL A 70 -2.78 5.92 -0.06
CA VAL A 70 -3.47 4.92 0.79
C VAL A 70 -3.32 3.50 0.27
N ASP A 71 -3.13 3.32 -1.04
CA ASP A 71 -2.84 2.03 -1.65
C ASP A 71 -2.08 2.24 -2.98
N ASN A 72 -1.05 1.42 -3.20
CA ASN A 72 -0.26 1.41 -4.43
C ASN A 72 -0.18 0.00 -5.04
N ALA A 73 -1.02 -0.94 -4.60
CA ALA A 73 -1.04 -2.28 -5.18
C ALA A 73 -1.64 -2.31 -6.60
N GLN A 74 -2.41 -1.29 -6.96
CA GLN A 74 -3.01 -1.10 -8.29
C GLN A 74 -1.96 -0.90 -9.38
N ILE A 75 -0.76 -0.45 -9.00
CA ILE A 75 0.39 -0.29 -9.90
C ILE A 75 1.37 -1.46 -9.82
N GLY A 76 0.96 -2.58 -9.22
CA GLY A 76 1.75 -3.81 -9.15
C GLY A 76 2.72 -3.91 -7.97
N VAL A 77 2.72 -2.94 -7.03
CA VAL A 77 3.59 -3.02 -5.85
C VAL A 77 3.21 -4.22 -4.98
N LYS A 78 4.19 -5.07 -4.68
CA LYS A 78 4.04 -6.25 -3.84
C LYS A 78 5.35 -6.60 -3.13
N HIS A 79 5.23 -7.16 -1.93
CA HIS A 79 6.30 -7.79 -1.16
C HIS A 79 6.07 -9.31 -1.15
N PRO A 80 6.48 -10.05 -2.20
CA PRO A 80 6.00 -11.41 -2.48
C PRO A 80 6.35 -12.42 -1.38
N ASN A 81 7.50 -12.25 -0.72
CA ASN A 81 8.02 -13.19 0.28
C ASN A 81 7.61 -12.85 1.71
N ILE A 82 6.71 -11.87 1.89
CA ILE A 82 6.27 -11.40 3.21
C ILE A 82 4.81 -11.77 3.41
N ILE A 83 4.52 -12.42 4.53
CA ILE A 83 3.16 -12.77 4.96
C ILE A 83 2.69 -11.69 5.93
N CYS A 84 1.45 -11.23 5.78
CA CYS A 84 0.85 -10.36 6.80
C CYS A 84 0.46 -11.19 8.02
N ASP A 85 1.05 -10.96 9.19
CA ASP A 85 0.73 -11.67 10.43
C ASP A 85 -0.70 -11.39 10.93
N GLY A 86 -1.31 -10.30 10.48
CA GLY A 86 -2.68 -9.93 10.87
C GLY A 86 -3.79 -10.61 10.09
N CYS A 87 -3.56 -10.99 8.83
CA CYS A 87 -4.59 -11.66 8.00
C CYS A 87 -4.10 -12.95 7.33
N SER A 88 -2.87 -13.37 7.63
CA SER A 88 -2.20 -14.56 7.11
C SER A 88 -2.12 -14.65 5.58
N LYS A 89 -2.36 -13.56 4.86
CA LYS A 89 -2.27 -13.53 3.40
C LYS A 89 -0.80 -13.43 2.97
N PRO A 90 -0.32 -14.34 2.10
CA PRO A 90 1.04 -14.29 1.60
C PRO A 90 1.18 -13.20 0.54
N GLY A 91 2.36 -12.58 0.49
CA GLY A 91 2.69 -11.56 -0.49
C GLY A 91 1.94 -10.26 -0.24
N ILE A 92 2.36 -9.47 0.75
CA ILE A 92 1.75 -8.18 1.05
C ILE A 92 1.71 -7.31 -0.21
N ALA A 93 0.49 -7.08 -0.72
CA ALA A 93 0.25 -6.23 -1.87
C ALA A 93 0.10 -4.78 -1.40
N GLY A 94 0.87 -3.87 -2.00
CA GLY A 94 0.97 -2.46 -1.63
C GLY A 94 1.92 -2.21 -0.46
N ILE A 95 1.65 -1.14 0.31
CA ILE A 95 2.49 -0.70 1.43
C ILE A 95 2.58 -1.78 2.53
N ARG A 96 3.82 -2.05 2.96
CA ARG A 96 4.14 -2.93 4.09
C ARG A 96 4.48 -2.12 5.34
N PHE A 97 3.99 -2.58 6.49
CA PHE A 97 4.33 -2.05 7.81
C PHE A 97 4.99 -3.16 8.63
N HIS A 98 6.29 -3.03 8.89
CA HIS A 98 7.05 -3.96 9.72
C HIS A 98 7.14 -3.43 11.15
N CYS A 99 6.80 -4.22 12.17
CA CYS A 99 6.97 -3.78 13.55
C CYS A 99 8.45 -3.57 13.85
N ALA A 100 8.82 -2.41 14.40
CA ALA A 100 10.22 -2.10 14.73
C ALA A 100 10.65 -2.71 16.08
N ASP A 101 9.69 -3.20 16.86
CA ASP A 101 9.90 -3.67 18.24
C ASP A 101 9.78 -5.21 18.34
N CYS A 102 9.21 -5.87 17.32
CA CYS A 102 9.04 -7.32 17.26
C CYS A 102 9.84 -7.94 16.12
N SER A 103 10.43 -9.11 16.36
CA SER A 103 11.14 -9.86 15.33
C SER A 103 10.16 -10.47 14.32
N ASN A 104 10.35 -10.16 13.03
CA ASN A 104 9.58 -10.73 11.92
C ASN A 104 8.06 -10.61 12.10
N TYR A 105 7.56 -9.41 12.38
CA TYR A 105 6.14 -9.10 12.44
C TYR A 105 5.77 -8.03 11.40
N ASP A 106 4.90 -8.39 10.45
CA ASP A 106 4.57 -7.60 9.28
C ASP A 106 3.06 -7.49 9.07
N LEU A 107 2.61 -6.27 8.79
CA LEU A 107 1.21 -5.98 8.50
C LEU A 107 1.06 -5.36 7.11
N CYS A 108 0.01 -5.76 6.39
CA CYS A 108 -0.46 -4.99 5.25
C CYS A 108 -1.16 -3.71 5.74
N ALA A 109 -1.30 -2.71 4.85
CA ALA A 109 -1.95 -1.44 5.19
C ALA A 109 -3.34 -1.60 5.83
N THR A 110 -4.15 -2.55 5.38
CA THR A 110 -5.48 -2.83 5.95
C THR A 110 -5.39 -3.31 7.40
N CYS A 111 -4.52 -4.27 7.71
CA CYS A 111 -4.35 -4.75 9.09
C CYS A 111 -3.73 -3.68 9.98
N TYR A 112 -2.78 -2.90 9.45
CA TYR A 112 -2.17 -1.79 10.16
C TYR A 112 -3.20 -0.74 10.60
N GLY A 113 -4.11 -0.35 9.70
CA GLY A 113 -5.18 0.60 10.01
C GLY A 113 -6.32 0.03 10.86
N ASN A 114 -6.50 -1.30 10.89
CA ASN A 114 -7.52 -1.98 11.70
C ASN A 114 -7.01 -2.41 13.09
N ASP A 115 -5.99 -1.72 13.61
CA ASP A 115 -5.49 -1.88 14.99
C ASP A 115 -4.98 -3.29 15.30
N ILE A 116 -4.58 -4.05 14.28
CA ILE A 116 -3.96 -5.35 14.51
C ILE A 116 -2.56 -5.14 15.07
N HIS A 117 -2.17 -5.94 16.05
CA HIS A 117 -0.92 -5.82 16.83
C HIS A 117 -0.93 -4.64 17.81
N ASP A 118 0.03 -4.65 18.75
CA ASP A 118 0.20 -3.61 19.75
C ASP A 118 0.23 -2.20 19.13
N LEU A 119 -0.55 -1.27 19.70
CA LEU A 119 -0.66 0.10 19.24
C LEU A 119 0.47 0.99 19.78
N GLU A 120 1.14 0.58 20.85
CA GLU A 120 2.29 1.27 21.42
C GLU A 120 3.59 0.95 20.67
N HIS A 121 3.60 -0.15 19.90
CA HIS A 121 4.74 -0.47 19.03
C HIS A 121 4.85 0.50 17.85
N THR A 122 6.09 0.89 17.58
CA THR A 122 6.48 1.63 16.39
C THR A 122 6.64 0.70 15.20
N PHE A 123 6.50 1.24 13.99
CA PHE A 123 6.61 0.46 12.75
C PHE A 123 7.58 1.11 11.78
N VAL A 124 8.15 0.32 10.88
CA VAL A 124 8.87 0.77 9.68
C VAL A 124 7.96 0.54 8.48
N ARG A 125 7.63 1.62 7.78
CA ARG A 125 6.80 1.60 6.58
C ARG A 125 7.67 1.50 5.33
N TYR A 126 7.39 0.51 4.49
CA TYR A 126 8.01 0.34 3.18
C TYR A 126 6.96 0.60 2.09
N GLN A 127 7.18 1.65 1.29
CA GLN A 127 6.26 1.94 0.17
C GLN A 127 6.37 0.89 -0.94
N THR A 128 7.58 0.34 -1.15
CA THR A 128 7.88 -0.69 -2.14
C THR A 128 8.89 -1.68 -1.56
N ALA A 129 9.11 -2.81 -2.25
CA ALA A 129 10.11 -3.80 -1.84
C ALA A 129 11.55 -3.25 -1.78
N ASN A 130 11.84 -2.16 -2.49
CA ASN A 130 13.17 -1.54 -2.56
C ASN A 130 13.25 -0.21 -1.78
N SER A 131 12.21 0.17 -1.03
CA SER A 131 12.23 1.39 -0.21
C SER A 131 13.19 1.23 0.97
N VAL A 132 13.82 2.33 1.40
CA VAL A 132 14.78 2.35 2.53
C VAL A 132 14.08 2.08 3.89
N GLY A 133 12.75 2.24 3.93
CA GLY A 133 11.95 2.07 5.14
C GLY A 133 11.90 3.36 5.96
N VAL A 134 10.70 3.78 6.35
CA VAL A 134 10.48 5.01 7.14
C VAL A 134 9.85 4.61 8.47
N ARG A 135 10.53 4.87 9.59
CA ARG A 135 9.97 4.59 10.91
C ARG A 135 8.85 5.60 11.23
N VAL A 136 7.68 5.06 11.56
CA VAL A 136 6.46 5.78 11.94
C VAL A 136 6.21 5.59 13.45
N PRO A 137 5.66 6.61 14.12
CA PRO A 137 5.43 6.57 15.57
C PRO A 137 4.34 5.53 15.94
N PRO A 138 4.14 5.29 17.25
CA PRO A 138 3.07 4.42 17.72
C PRO A 138 1.71 4.86 17.19
N ARG A 139 0.82 3.89 16.98
CA ARG A 139 -0.56 4.14 16.55
C ARG A 139 -1.44 4.66 17.69
N GLN A 140 -1.06 4.39 18.94
CA GLN A 140 -1.76 4.88 20.12
C GLN A 140 -1.83 6.41 20.11
N GLY A 141 -3.06 6.95 20.13
CA GLY A 141 -3.30 8.40 20.09
C GLY A 141 -3.09 9.07 18.73
N ALA A 142 -2.68 8.34 17.69
CA ALA A 142 -2.51 8.89 16.34
C ALA A 142 -3.87 9.13 15.64
N LEU A 143 -3.91 10.08 14.71
CA LEU A 143 -5.12 10.42 13.96
C LEU A 143 -5.53 9.28 13.01
N LYS A 144 -6.53 8.50 13.43
CA LYS A 144 -7.12 7.40 12.67
C LYS A 144 -8.36 7.87 11.91
N ILE A 145 -8.40 7.58 10.62
CA ILE A 145 -9.45 8.04 9.70
C ILE A 145 -10.04 6.87 8.94
N GLN A 146 -11.36 6.89 8.75
CA GLN A 146 -12.09 5.87 8.00
C GLN A 146 -11.97 6.14 6.49
N LEU A 147 -11.60 5.12 5.72
CA LEU A 147 -11.62 5.17 4.26
C LEU A 147 -13.04 5.03 3.74
N LYS A 148 -13.41 5.87 2.76
CA LYS A 148 -14.71 5.88 2.09
C LYS A 148 -14.53 5.95 0.58
N GLY A 149 -15.35 5.23 -0.18
CA GLY A 149 -15.27 5.25 -1.65
C GLY A 149 -15.84 4.00 -2.29
N ILE A 150 -15.28 3.61 -3.43
CA ILE A 150 -15.62 2.39 -4.15
C ILE A 150 -14.92 1.21 -3.46
N PHE A 151 -15.54 0.73 -2.40
CA PHE A 151 -15.19 -0.50 -1.69
C PHE A 151 -16.31 -1.55 -1.86
N VAL A 152 -16.08 -2.78 -1.41
CA VAL A 152 -17.11 -3.83 -1.42
C VAL A 152 -18.36 -3.32 -0.70
N GLY A 153 -19.51 -3.44 -1.37
CA GLY A 153 -20.80 -2.95 -0.90
C GLY A 153 -21.19 -1.56 -1.40
N ALA A 154 -20.27 -0.78 -2.00
CA ALA A 154 -20.58 0.54 -2.55
C ALA A 154 -21.62 0.44 -3.67
N ARG A 155 -22.51 1.44 -3.77
CA ARG A 155 -23.43 1.57 -4.90
C ARG A 155 -22.84 2.50 -5.92
N VAL A 156 -22.79 2.07 -7.18
CA VAL A 156 -22.04 2.72 -8.26
C VAL A 156 -22.88 2.92 -9.50
N VAL A 157 -22.44 3.83 -10.36
CA VAL A 157 -22.88 4.02 -11.74
C VAL A 157 -21.64 4.10 -12.64
N ARG A 158 -21.82 4.09 -13.97
CA ARG A 158 -20.71 4.34 -14.89
C ARG A 158 -19.96 5.65 -14.56
N GLY A 159 -18.64 5.57 -14.59
CA GLY A 159 -17.70 6.63 -14.22
C GLY A 159 -17.09 7.35 -15.43
N PRO A 160 -16.06 8.18 -15.20
CA PRO A 160 -15.48 9.05 -16.23
C PRO A 160 -14.79 8.30 -17.37
N ASP A 161 -14.19 7.13 -17.11
CA ASP A 161 -13.42 6.39 -18.11
C ASP A 161 -14.22 5.21 -18.71
N TRP A 162 -15.55 5.22 -18.57
CA TRP A 162 -16.42 4.14 -19.04
C TRP A 162 -16.39 3.97 -20.57
N GLU A 163 -16.07 2.75 -21.03
CA GLU A 163 -16.04 2.37 -22.45
C GLU A 163 -16.88 1.12 -22.76
N TRP A 164 -17.74 0.70 -21.84
CA TRP A 164 -18.39 -0.63 -21.85
C TRP A 164 -19.83 -0.62 -22.35
N ASN A 165 -20.14 0.23 -23.33
CA ASN A 165 -21.48 0.38 -23.92
C ASN A 165 -22.57 0.49 -22.83
N ASN A 166 -23.62 -0.33 -22.89
CA ASN A 166 -24.71 -0.39 -21.91
C ASN A 166 -24.70 -1.68 -21.11
N GLN A 167 -23.52 -2.22 -20.77
CA GLN A 167 -23.41 -3.39 -19.89
C GLN A 167 -24.01 -3.14 -18.49
N ASP A 168 -24.09 -1.89 -18.05
CA ASP A 168 -24.79 -1.45 -16.85
C ASP A 168 -26.32 -1.34 -17.01
N GLY A 169 -26.87 -1.55 -18.22
CA GLY A 169 -28.28 -1.33 -18.55
C GLY A 169 -28.60 0.11 -18.96
N GLY A 170 -27.58 0.95 -19.21
CA GLY A 170 -27.75 2.33 -19.67
C GLY A 170 -27.40 3.39 -18.63
N PRO A 171 -27.32 4.67 -19.05
CA PRO A 171 -26.99 5.77 -18.15
C PRO A 171 -27.86 5.81 -16.90
N ASN A 172 -27.25 6.14 -15.75
CA ASN A 172 -27.87 6.23 -14.42
C ASN A 172 -28.36 4.90 -13.81
N LYS A 173 -28.18 3.76 -14.48
CA LYS A 173 -28.43 2.46 -13.83
C LYS A 173 -27.36 2.22 -12.77
N THR A 174 -27.83 1.79 -11.60
CA THR A 174 -26.97 1.56 -10.45
C THR A 174 -26.56 0.10 -10.36
N GLY A 175 -25.34 -0.14 -9.89
CA GLY A 175 -24.85 -1.45 -9.50
C GLY A 175 -24.31 -1.44 -8.08
N ARG A 176 -23.95 -2.62 -7.59
CA ARG A 176 -23.30 -2.81 -6.29
C ARG A 176 -21.97 -3.50 -6.49
N VAL A 177 -20.92 -2.98 -5.86
CA VAL A 177 -19.60 -3.61 -5.85
C VAL A 177 -19.65 -4.87 -5.00
N MET A 178 -19.35 -6.01 -5.61
CA MET A 178 -19.38 -7.31 -4.96
C MET A 178 -17.99 -7.74 -4.49
N GLU A 179 -16.96 -7.42 -5.28
CA GLU A 179 -15.58 -7.81 -5.01
C GLU A 179 -14.62 -6.76 -5.58
N ILE A 180 -13.48 -6.58 -4.93
CA ILE A 180 -12.33 -5.85 -5.46
C ILE A 180 -11.16 -6.81 -5.57
N ARG A 181 -10.61 -6.94 -6.78
CA ARG A 181 -9.56 -7.93 -7.08
C ARG A 181 -8.49 -7.35 -8.00
N GLY A 182 -7.47 -8.16 -8.28
CA GLY A 182 -6.40 -7.81 -9.21
C GLY A 182 -6.81 -7.90 -10.67
N TRP A 183 -6.04 -7.24 -11.54
CA TRP A 183 -6.05 -7.52 -12.97
C TRP A 183 -5.10 -8.69 -13.22
N ASP A 184 -5.65 -9.91 -13.25
CA ASP A 184 -4.90 -11.15 -13.39
C ASP A 184 -3.64 -11.20 -12.49
N ASN A 185 -2.46 -11.36 -13.09
CA ASN A 185 -1.16 -11.37 -12.41
C ASN A 185 -0.42 -10.02 -12.47
N GLU A 186 -1.03 -8.98 -13.06
CA GLU A 186 -0.38 -7.67 -13.29
C GLU A 186 -0.44 -6.77 -12.05
N SER A 187 -1.62 -6.67 -11.43
CA SER A 187 -1.86 -5.73 -10.33
C SER A 187 -2.86 -6.29 -9.32
N CYS A 188 -2.90 -5.69 -8.13
CA CYS A 188 -3.85 -6.06 -7.08
C CYS A 188 -4.83 -4.92 -6.82
N ARG A 189 -6.09 -5.26 -6.49
CA ARG A 189 -7.16 -4.31 -6.14
C ARG A 189 -7.39 -3.20 -7.17
N SER A 190 -7.18 -3.51 -8.44
CA SER A 190 -7.22 -2.57 -9.57
C SER A 190 -8.49 -2.67 -10.40
N VAL A 191 -9.38 -3.61 -10.07
CA VAL A 191 -10.69 -3.80 -10.70
C VAL A 191 -11.77 -4.12 -9.68
N ALA A 192 -13.00 -3.76 -10.00
CA ALA A 192 -14.19 -4.03 -9.21
C ALA A 192 -15.16 -4.92 -9.99
N ASN A 193 -15.60 -6.02 -9.38
CA ASN A 193 -16.74 -6.80 -9.85
C ASN A 193 -18.04 -6.11 -9.38
N VAL A 194 -18.92 -5.80 -10.32
CA VAL A 194 -20.18 -5.08 -10.06
C VAL A 194 -21.35 -5.90 -10.57
N SER A 195 -22.34 -6.07 -9.69
CA SER A 195 -23.66 -6.58 -10.04
C SER A 195 -24.61 -5.41 -10.28
N TRP A 196 -25.12 -5.27 -11.50
CA TRP A 196 -26.00 -4.20 -11.91
C TRP A 196 -27.46 -4.53 -11.60
N ALA A 197 -28.26 -3.49 -11.28
CA ALA A 197 -29.69 -3.66 -11.06
C ALA A 197 -30.45 -4.16 -12.30
N SER A 198 -29.85 -4.05 -13.49
CA SER A 198 -30.35 -4.64 -14.75
C SER A 198 -30.18 -6.16 -14.84
N GLY A 199 -29.48 -6.78 -13.89
CA GLY A 199 -29.26 -8.23 -13.81
C GLY A 199 -27.92 -8.71 -14.37
N SER A 200 -27.15 -7.83 -15.02
CA SER A 200 -25.79 -8.16 -15.50
C SER A 200 -24.76 -8.07 -14.37
N THR A 201 -23.68 -8.84 -14.49
CA THR A 201 -22.51 -8.72 -13.60
C THR A 201 -21.26 -8.68 -14.46
N ASN A 202 -20.36 -7.73 -14.22
CA ASN A 202 -19.08 -7.67 -14.93
C ASN A 202 -17.99 -6.99 -14.08
N VAL A 203 -16.77 -6.94 -14.62
CA VAL A 203 -15.58 -6.38 -13.97
C VAL A 203 -15.14 -5.10 -14.68
N TYR A 204 -14.86 -4.07 -13.89
CA TYR A 204 -14.57 -2.71 -14.38
C TYR A 204 -13.30 -2.15 -13.72
N ARG A 205 -12.59 -1.26 -14.40
CA ARG A 205 -11.32 -0.70 -13.95
C ARG A 205 -11.53 0.26 -12.77
N LEU A 206 -10.70 0.08 -11.75
CA LEU A 206 -10.62 0.94 -10.57
C LEU A 206 -9.13 1.13 -10.22
N GLY A 207 -8.46 1.95 -11.04
CA GLY A 207 -7.03 2.23 -10.93
C GLY A 207 -6.13 1.43 -11.85
N HIS A 208 -6.63 0.39 -12.55
CA HIS A 208 -5.82 -0.29 -13.56
C HIS A 208 -5.40 0.70 -14.66
N LYS A 209 -4.08 0.92 -14.79
CA LYS A 209 -3.46 1.92 -15.68
C LYS A 209 -4.00 3.34 -15.47
N GLY A 210 -4.45 3.66 -14.26
CA GLY A 210 -5.03 4.96 -13.91
C GLY A 210 -6.50 5.16 -14.30
N ASN A 211 -7.15 4.18 -14.95
CA ASN A 211 -8.55 4.31 -15.39
C ASN A 211 -9.53 3.98 -14.27
N VAL A 212 -10.63 4.72 -14.25
CA VAL A 212 -11.74 4.61 -13.28
C VAL A 212 -13.06 4.58 -14.04
N ASP A 213 -13.57 3.38 -14.26
CA ASP A 213 -14.79 3.14 -15.04
C ASP A 213 -16.07 3.36 -14.21
N LEU A 214 -15.95 3.60 -12.90
CA LEU A 214 -17.06 3.66 -11.96
C LEU A 214 -17.01 4.94 -11.13
N ARG A 215 -18.18 5.42 -10.71
CA ARG A 215 -18.29 6.41 -9.62
C ARG A 215 -19.36 5.94 -8.64
N TYR A 216 -19.21 6.23 -7.35
CA TYR A 216 -20.25 5.90 -6.39
C TYR A 216 -21.41 6.88 -6.43
N VAL A 217 -22.59 6.37 -6.10
CA VAL A 217 -23.74 7.15 -5.62
C VAL A 217 -23.94 6.97 -4.10
N GLN A 218 -23.42 5.88 -3.55
CA GLN A 218 -23.32 5.66 -2.10
C GLN A 218 -21.96 5.00 -1.83
N PRO A 219 -21.04 5.66 -1.09
CA PRO A 219 -19.75 5.09 -0.78
C PRO A 219 -19.89 3.95 0.23
N ALA A 220 -18.91 3.04 0.22
CA ALA A 220 -18.72 2.04 1.27
C ALA A 220 -17.46 2.34 2.08
N VAL A 221 -17.35 1.70 3.24
CA VAL A 221 -16.19 1.81 4.12
C VAL A 221 -15.10 0.82 3.69
N GLY A 222 -13.88 1.32 3.54
CA GLY A 222 -12.69 0.55 3.10
C GLY A 222 -11.75 0.13 4.22
N GLY A 223 -12.16 0.27 5.48
CA GLY A 223 -11.30 0.17 6.65
C GLY A 223 -10.80 1.54 7.10
N TYR A 224 -9.61 1.58 7.68
CA TYR A 224 -9.04 2.79 8.28
C TYR A 224 -7.57 2.95 7.92
N TYR A 225 -7.04 4.14 8.16
CA TYR A 225 -5.62 4.47 8.04
C TYR A 225 -5.22 5.52 9.09
N TYR A 226 -3.92 5.62 9.36
CA TYR A 226 -3.35 6.66 10.22
C TYR A 226 -2.74 7.73 9.34
N LYS A 227 -3.35 8.92 9.31
CA LYS A 227 -3.08 9.94 8.29
C LYS A 227 -1.60 10.30 8.18
N ASP A 228 -0.98 10.59 9.31
CA ASP A 228 0.42 11.02 9.37
C ASP A 228 1.41 9.86 9.19
N HIS A 229 0.93 8.62 9.20
CA HIS A 229 1.73 7.44 8.97
C HIS A 229 1.73 7.03 7.50
N MET A 230 0.92 7.67 6.66
CA MET A 230 0.84 7.38 5.22
C MET A 230 1.84 8.23 4.43
N PRO A 231 2.35 7.74 3.29
CA PRO A 231 3.33 8.47 2.53
C PRO A 231 2.71 9.64 1.77
N VAL A 232 3.29 10.82 1.92
CA VAL A 232 2.94 12.01 1.14
C VAL A 232 3.31 11.78 -0.33
N LEU A 233 2.35 11.97 -1.23
CA LEU A 233 2.53 11.69 -2.65
C LEU A 233 3.45 12.74 -3.30
N GLY A 234 4.48 12.27 -3.99
CA GLY A 234 5.47 13.12 -4.67
C GLY A 234 6.57 13.68 -3.75
N GLN A 235 6.47 13.50 -2.43
CA GLN A 235 7.54 13.88 -1.51
C GLN A 235 8.62 12.77 -1.46
N PRO A 236 9.91 13.11 -1.58
CA PRO A 236 11.01 12.16 -1.37
C PRO A 236 11.00 11.56 0.04
N GLU A 237 11.36 10.28 0.16
CA GLU A 237 11.41 9.58 1.46
C GLU A 237 12.41 10.26 2.43
N GLU A 238 13.51 10.84 1.94
CA GLU A 238 14.52 11.58 2.72
C GLU A 238 14.00 12.85 3.39
N GLN A 239 12.90 13.41 2.89
CA GLN A 239 12.31 14.66 3.40
C GLN A 239 11.19 14.42 4.43
N GLN A 240 10.77 13.17 4.63
CA GLN A 240 9.90 12.82 5.75
C GLN A 240 10.77 12.65 6.99
N PRO A 241 10.34 13.13 8.18
CA PRO A 241 11.15 13.07 9.39
C PRO A 241 11.57 11.62 9.65
N VAL A 242 12.83 11.34 9.36
CA VAL A 242 13.46 10.06 9.64
C VAL A 242 13.69 10.06 11.15
N SER A 243 12.83 9.40 11.92
CA SER A 243 13.35 8.83 13.16
C SER A 243 14.46 7.86 12.76
N PRO A 244 15.64 7.94 13.40
CA PRO A 244 16.89 7.43 12.85
C PRO A 244 16.69 6.01 12.31
N PRO A 245 17.19 5.73 11.10
CA PRO A 245 16.90 4.48 10.44
C PRO A 245 17.45 3.36 11.32
N VAL A 246 16.56 2.49 11.82
CA VAL A 246 17.01 1.14 12.16
C VAL A 246 17.16 0.44 10.83
N ARG A 247 18.30 0.65 10.19
CA ARG A 247 18.78 -0.25 9.15
C ARG A 247 18.96 -1.60 9.84
N SER A 248 18.07 -2.56 9.59
CA SER A 248 18.37 -3.98 9.84
C SER A 248 19.34 -4.48 8.76
N HIS A 249 20.51 -3.85 8.68
CA HIS A 249 21.63 -4.40 7.93
C HIS A 249 22.56 -5.02 8.95
N PHE A 250 22.60 -6.36 8.93
CA PHE A 250 23.76 -7.06 9.44
C PHE A 250 24.99 -6.56 8.66
N ASN A 251 26.09 -6.34 9.35
CA ASN A 251 27.40 -6.07 8.77
C ASN A 251 28.30 -7.28 8.95
N VAL A 252 29.28 -7.44 8.07
CA VAL A 252 30.36 -8.42 8.30
C VAL A 252 31.05 -8.07 9.61
N GLY A 253 31.09 -9.04 10.53
CA GLY A 253 31.60 -8.89 11.89
C GLY A 253 30.52 -8.82 12.99
N ASP A 254 29.24 -8.65 12.64
CA ASP A 254 28.16 -8.60 13.64
C ASP A 254 28.02 -9.94 14.38
N ARG A 255 27.76 -9.88 15.68
CA ARG A 255 27.48 -11.07 16.51
C ARG A 255 25.98 -11.34 16.51
N VAL A 256 25.58 -12.53 16.09
CA VAL A 256 24.18 -12.90 15.84
C VAL A 256 23.83 -14.26 16.43
N GLN A 257 22.58 -14.41 16.86
CA GLN A 257 22.03 -15.67 17.38
C GLN A 257 20.66 -15.88 16.75
N VAL A 258 20.27 -17.13 16.51
CA VAL A 258 18.93 -17.44 16.01
C VAL A 258 17.91 -17.19 17.13
N ALA A 259 17.00 -16.25 16.91
CA ALA A 259 15.98 -15.85 17.89
C ALA A 259 14.57 -16.43 17.58
N ILE A 260 14.49 -17.43 16.70
CA ILE A 260 13.22 -18.05 16.28
C ILE A 260 13.24 -19.57 16.53
N PRO A 261 12.07 -20.20 16.70
CA PRO A 261 11.98 -21.66 16.84
C PRO A 261 12.52 -22.41 15.62
N GLU A 262 13.07 -23.61 15.85
CA GLU A 262 13.68 -24.46 14.82
C GLU A 262 12.74 -24.72 13.64
N GLU A 263 11.49 -25.09 13.92
CA GLU A 263 10.46 -25.35 12.90
C GLU A 263 10.26 -24.15 11.97
N ARG A 264 10.29 -22.93 12.52
CA ARG A 264 10.15 -21.69 11.74
C ARG A 264 11.40 -21.43 10.90
N LEU A 265 12.59 -21.68 11.47
CA LEU A 265 13.85 -21.52 10.73
C LEU A 265 13.95 -22.51 9.55
N MET A 266 13.52 -23.75 9.72
CA MET A 266 13.52 -24.77 8.65
C MET A 266 12.75 -24.31 7.41
N VAL A 267 11.58 -23.66 7.61
CA VAL A 267 10.78 -23.11 6.51
C VAL A 267 11.48 -21.92 5.86
N LEU A 268 12.03 -21.00 6.67
CA LEU A 268 12.72 -19.80 6.16
C LEU A 268 13.99 -20.13 5.37
N GLN A 269 14.64 -21.26 5.66
CA GLN A 269 15.82 -21.71 4.93
C GLN A 269 15.52 -22.23 3.51
N GLN A 270 14.25 -22.49 3.16
CA GLN A 270 13.89 -22.93 1.80
C GLN A 270 14.16 -21.81 0.79
N GLY A 271 15.07 -22.05 -0.15
CA GLY A 271 15.53 -21.03 -1.10
C GLY A 271 16.66 -20.12 -0.58
N HIS A 272 17.07 -20.27 0.68
CA HIS A 272 18.06 -19.43 1.38
C HIS A 272 19.22 -20.27 1.97
N GLY A 273 19.70 -21.26 1.21
CA GLY A 273 20.78 -22.17 1.60
C GLY A 273 20.34 -23.52 2.16
N GLY A 274 19.05 -23.68 2.47
CA GLY A 274 18.47 -24.94 2.94
C GLY A 274 18.74 -25.24 4.41
N TRP A 275 18.05 -26.27 4.92
CA TRP A 275 18.21 -26.74 6.29
C TRP A 275 19.08 -28.00 6.34
N ASN A 276 20.05 -28.02 7.25
CA ASN A 276 20.83 -29.20 7.58
C ASN A 276 20.55 -29.55 9.06
N PRO A 277 20.23 -30.80 9.42
CA PRO A 277 19.96 -31.19 10.81
C PRO A 277 21.04 -30.77 11.82
N ARG A 278 22.32 -30.66 11.40
CA ARG A 278 23.41 -30.18 12.25
C ARG A 278 23.28 -28.69 12.64
N MET A 279 22.50 -27.89 11.90
CA MET A 279 22.25 -26.49 12.23
C MET A 279 21.49 -26.34 13.55
N GLY A 280 20.72 -27.37 13.97
CA GLY A 280 20.05 -27.43 15.27
C GLY A 280 21.01 -27.23 16.44
N GLU A 281 22.26 -27.71 16.32
CA GLU A 281 23.30 -27.58 17.34
C GLU A 281 23.82 -26.14 17.53
N TYR A 282 23.48 -25.22 16.61
CA TYR A 282 23.97 -23.84 16.59
C TYR A 282 22.88 -22.80 16.87
N LEU A 283 21.61 -23.21 17.04
CA LEU A 283 20.51 -22.26 17.25
C LEU A 283 20.69 -21.39 18.49
N THR A 284 21.22 -21.97 19.56
CA THR A 284 21.47 -21.28 20.82
C THR A 284 22.87 -20.65 20.88
N LYS A 285 23.70 -20.81 19.87
CA LYS A 285 25.06 -20.25 19.85
C LYS A 285 25.08 -18.85 19.23
N ILE A 286 25.98 -18.01 19.72
CA ILE A 286 26.27 -16.72 19.09
C ILE A 286 27.33 -16.98 18.01
N GLY A 287 26.99 -16.67 16.75
CA GLY A 287 27.91 -16.68 15.63
C GLY A 287 28.28 -15.27 15.19
N ILE A 288 29.17 -15.17 14.22
CA ILE A 288 29.63 -13.92 13.61
C ILE A 288 29.21 -13.90 12.15
N VAL A 289 28.62 -12.79 11.69
CA VAL A 289 28.30 -12.58 10.28
C VAL A 289 29.60 -12.53 9.49
N HIS A 290 29.86 -13.61 8.76
CA HIS A 290 31.09 -13.78 7.99
C HIS A 290 30.97 -13.16 6.60
N ARG A 291 29.80 -13.31 5.98
CA ARG A 291 29.54 -12.78 4.64
C ARG A 291 28.06 -12.53 4.41
N ILE A 292 27.76 -11.50 3.63
CA ILE A 292 26.44 -11.21 3.09
C ILE A 292 26.50 -11.52 1.60
N THR A 293 25.54 -12.30 1.10
CA THR A 293 25.51 -12.67 -0.32
C THR A 293 24.85 -11.57 -1.18
N ASP A 294 25.07 -11.61 -2.49
CA ASP A 294 24.48 -10.65 -3.43
C ASP A 294 22.94 -10.74 -3.49
N LYS A 295 22.37 -11.84 -2.99
CA LYS A 295 20.91 -12.05 -2.83
C LYS A 295 20.37 -11.61 -1.46
N GLY A 296 21.23 -11.15 -0.56
CA GLY A 296 20.88 -10.70 0.79
C GLY A 296 20.94 -11.77 1.88
N ASP A 297 21.27 -13.03 1.56
CA ASP A 297 21.42 -14.09 2.57
C ASP A 297 22.65 -13.88 3.46
N ILE A 298 22.52 -14.24 4.73
CA ILE A 298 23.57 -14.06 5.74
C ILE A 298 24.29 -15.39 5.99
N ARG A 299 25.61 -15.41 5.79
CA ARG A 299 26.48 -16.50 6.22
C ARG A 299 27.07 -16.18 7.58
N VAL A 300 26.73 -17.02 8.56
CA VAL A 300 27.21 -16.92 9.93
C VAL A 300 28.30 -17.97 10.16
N GLN A 301 29.43 -17.54 10.70
CA GLN A 301 30.51 -18.40 11.17
C GLN A 301 30.34 -18.60 12.69
N TYR A 302 30.40 -19.84 13.13
CA TYR A 302 30.36 -20.21 14.54
C TYR A 302 31.73 -20.75 14.94
N GLU A 303 32.15 -20.48 16.17
CA GLU A 303 33.32 -21.13 16.80
C GLU A 303 32.99 -22.56 17.27
#